data_AF-A0ABD1EV65-F1
#
_entry.id   AF-A0ABD1EV65-F1
#
_cell.length_a   1.000
_cell.length_b   1.000
_cell.length_c   1.000
_cell.angle_alpha   90.00
_cell.angle_beta   90.00
_cell.angle_gamma   90.00
#
_symmetry.space_group_name_H-M   'P 1'
#
loop_
_entity.id
_entity.type
_entity.pdbx_description
1 polymer ?
#
loop_
_entity_poly.entity_id
_entity_poly.type
_entity_poly.pdbx_seq_one_letter_code
_entity_poly.pdbx_strand_id
1 'polypeptide(L)'
;MFTLRMLLSCIFITNTGLEEQKIGSNLVEGPGKDLIDYDQYTITCYICVNVSNNFICNQFAIDRPCKQGETFCHTLHIMDSKGTSVLVNKKCTTGKECQRNKVGCVKIDTQMMCISCCDQNYCNINVPVNSSTAIFDDRINKMRMMAKTLFREQEKALTTSVKQEINSTARNYVFAWLFFTTLSAFFVIL
;
A
#
# COMPACT_ATOMS: atom_id res chain seq x y z
N MET A 1 -37.67 -11.04 -38.82
CA MET A 1 -36.83 -9.84 -38.97
C MET A 1 -37.31 -8.78 -37.99
N PHE A 2 -36.36 -8.00 -37.47
CA PHE A 2 -36.34 -7.31 -36.17
C PHE A 2 -37.37 -6.19 -35.91
N THR A 3 -37.63 -6.04 -34.62
CA THR A 3 -38.42 -5.09 -33.83
C THR A 3 -37.79 -3.69 -33.69
N LEU A 4 -38.61 -2.64 -33.47
CA LEU A 4 -38.31 -1.54 -32.55
C LEU A 4 -39.55 -0.65 -32.26
N ARG A 5 -40.27 -0.89 -31.16
CA ARG A 5 -41.21 0.07 -30.57
C ARG A 5 -41.31 -0.15 -29.05
N MET A 6 -40.57 0.63 -28.27
CA MET A 6 -40.97 1.02 -26.90
C MET A 6 -39.98 2.03 -26.34
N LEU A 7 -40.21 3.33 -26.55
CA LEU A 7 -39.64 4.40 -25.73
C LEU A 7 -40.50 5.65 -25.96
N LEU A 8 -41.39 5.98 -25.01
CA LEU A 8 -41.91 7.34 -24.75
C LEU A 8 -42.98 7.29 -23.63
N SER A 9 -42.54 7.42 -22.38
CA SER A 9 -43.37 7.69 -21.19
C SER A 9 -42.40 7.83 -20.01
N CYS A 10 -42.26 8.90 -19.25
CA CYS A 10 -43.03 10.12 -19.07
C CYS A 10 -42.06 11.22 -18.59
N ILE A 11 -42.40 12.46 -18.92
CA ILE A 11 -41.83 13.67 -18.32
C ILE A 11 -42.79 14.13 -17.21
N PHE A 12 -42.24 14.83 -16.20
CA PHE A 12 -42.85 15.72 -15.21
C PHE A 12 -43.44 15.08 -13.95
N ILE A 13 -42.92 15.51 -12.78
CA ILE A 13 -43.64 16.23 -11.72
C ILE A 13 -42.58 16.90 -10.81
N THR A 14 -42.70 18.22 -10.65
CA THR A 14 -42.09 19.02 -9.57
C THR A 14 -43.18 19.40 -8.58
N ASN A 15 -42.90 19.41 -7.25
CA ASN A 15 -43.23 20.51 -6.33
C ASN A 15 -42.94 20.17 -4.83
N THR A 16 -42.36 21.17 -4.12
CA THR A 16 -42.58 21.67 -2.72
C THR A 16 -42.72 20.67 -1.55
N GLY A 17 -42.22 20.80 -0.32
CA GLY A 17 -41.76 21.89 0.57
C GLY A 17 -42.01 21.45 2.05
N LEU A 18 -41.47 22.16 3.07
CA LEU A 18 -41.63 21.99 4.55
C LEU A 18 -40.82 20.83 5.20
N GLU A 19 -40.19 20.89 6.39
CA GLU A 19 -40.08 21.85 7.51
C GLU A 19 -38.90 21.39 8.41
N GLU A 20 -38.30 22.29 9.21
CA GLU A 20 -37.31 21.94 10.23
C GLU A 20 -37.96 21.21 11.43
N GLN A 21 -37.40 20.07 11.84
CA GLN A 21 -37.56 19.57 13.22
C GLN A 21 -36.21 19.11 13.80
N LYS A 22 -35.74 19.88 14.78
CA LYS A 22 -34.75 19.47 15.78
C LYS A 22 -35.44 18.54 16.79
N ILE A 23 -35.14 17.25 16.74
CA ILE A 23 -35.22 16.34 17.91
C ILE A 23 -34.01 15.42 17.82
N GLY A 24 -33.09 15.54 18.78
CA GLY A 24 -31.93 14.67 18.86
C GLY A 24 -32.29 13.27 19.34
N SER A 25 -31.53 12.27 18.90
CA SER A 25 -31.07 11.12 19.68
C SER A 25 -30.29 10.18 18.75
N ASN A 26 -29.08 9.82 19.20
CA ASN A 26 -28.20 8.73 18.77
C ASN A 26 -28.79 7.69 17.81
N LEU A 27 -28.11 7.49 16.67
CA LEU A 27 -27.91 6.24 15.90
C LEU A 27 -27.80 6.57 14.40
N VAL A 28 -26.59 6.76 13.86
CA VAL A 28 -26.27 6.38 12.48
C VAL A 28 -24.79 6.01 12.41
N GLU A 29 -24.55 4.71 12.19
CA GLU A 29 -23.31 4.16 11.63
C GLU A 29 -22.96 4.90 10.33
N GLY A 30 -21.82 5.61 10.33
CA GLY A 30 -21.25 6.15 9.10
C GLY A 30 -20.36 5.10 8.42
N PRO A 31 -20.57 4.76 7.14
CA PRO A 31 -19.65 3.95 6.38
C PRO A 31 -18.53 4.85 5.86
N GLY A 32 -17.28 4.65 6.31
CA GLY A 32 -16.17 5.44 5.77
C GLY A 32 -14.92 5.55 6.65
N LYS A 33 -14.52 4.48 7.34
CA LYS A 33 -13.20 4.42 8.03
C LYS A 33 -12.44 3.13 7.71
N ASP A 34 -12.39 2.76 6.43
CA ASP A 34 -11.43 1.77 5.92
C ASP A 34 -10.50 2.41 4.88
N LEU A 35 -10.11 3.67 5.08
CA LEU A 35 -8.88 4.16 4.49
C LEU A 35 -7.75 3.57 5.33
N ILE A 36 -7.23 2.42 4.91
CA ILE A 36 -5.96 1.90 5.42
C ILE A 36 -4.94 3.01 5.19
N ASP A 37 -4.56 3.70 6.26
CA ASP A 37 -3.44 4.62 6.24
C ASP A 37 -2.19 3.81 5.90
N TYR A 38 -1.77 3.89 4.64
CA TYR A 38 -0.61 3.17 4.12
C TYR A 38 0.68 3.56 4.89
N ASP A 39 0.68 4.71 5.55
CA ASP A 39 1.79 5.19 6.38
C ASP A 39 1.79 4.61 7.81
N GLN A 40 0.72 3.93 8.24
CA GLN A 40 0.62 3.31 9.58
C GLN A 40 0.63 1.78 9.59
N TYR A 41 1.01 1.10 8.49
CA TYR A 41 1.18 -0.35 8.58
C TYR A 41 2.38 -0.71 9.47
N THR A 42 2.05 -1.30 10.61
CA THR A 42 2.96 -1.76 11.65
C THR A 42 2.99 -3.28 11.62
N ILE A 43 4.19 -3.84 11.52
CA ILE A 43 4.41 -5.29 11.49
C ILE A 43 4.46 -5.84 12.92
N THR A 44 4.00 -7.08 13.12
CA THR A 44 4.22 -7.84 14.35
C THR A 44 5.13 -9.04 14.07
N CYS A 45 6.06 -9.33 14.96
CA CYS A 45 7.04 -10.41 14.81
C CYS A 45 7.03 -11.33 16.03
N TYR A 46 7.51 -12.57 15.88
CA TYR A 46 7.99 -13.31 17.04
C TYR A 46 9.26 -12.63 17.58
N ILE A 47 9.33 -12.39 18.89
CA ILE A 47 10.45 -11.69 19.54
C ILE A 47 10.92 -12.52 20.73
N CYS A 48 12.22 -12.83 20.76
CA CYS A 48 12.87 -13.55 21.84
C CYS A 48 14.37 -13.26 21.84
N VAL A 49 15.02 -13.30 23.00
CA VAL A 49 16.45 -12.98 23.15
C VAL A 49 17.18 -14.21 23.66
N ASN A 50 18.14 -14.70 22.88
CA ASN A 50 19.07 -15.78 23.25
C ASN A 50 18.38 -17.03 23.82
N VAL A 51 17.38 -17.56 23.12
CA VAL A 51 16.63 -18.75 23.52
C VAL A 51 17.25 -20.00 22.89
N SER A 52 17.17 -21.15 23.56
CA SER A 52 17.83 -22.39 23.11
C SER A 52 17.24 -22.99 21.84
N ASN A 53 15.94 -22.81 21.57
CA ASN A 53 15.30 -23.35 20.39
C ASN A 53 14.09 -22.51 19.92
N ASN A 54 13.62 -22.80 18.72
CA ASN A 54 12.51 -22.07 18.09
C ASN A 54 11.17 -22.26 18.80
N PHE A 55 10.92 -23.46 19.34
CA PHE A 55 9.66 -23.79 20.01
C PHE A 55 9.45 -22.91 21.25
N ILE A 56 10.44 -22.83 22.13
CA ILE A 56 10.40 -21.99 23.34
C ILE A 56 10.27 -20.51 22.95
N CYS A 57 11.00 -20.07 21.92
CA CYS A 57 10.91 -18.70 21.42
C CYS A 57 9.47 -18.35 21.00
N ASN A 58 8.79 -19.22 20.26
CA ASN A 58 7.42 -18.97 19.80
C ASN A 58 6.40 -19.06 20.93
N GLN A 59 6.59 -19.98 21.88
CA GLN A 59 5.69 -20.19 23.01
C GLN A 59 5.61 -18.97 23.95
N PHE A 60 6.73 -18.28 24.15
CA PHE A 60 6.84 -17.14 25.07
C PHE A 60 7.12 -15.82 24.34
N ALA A 61 6.84 -15.77 23.03
CA ALA A 61 7.04 -14.56 22.25
C ALA A 61 6.16 -13.42 22.74
N ILE A 62 6.71 -12.20 22.68
CA ILE A 62 5.98 -11.00 23.03
C ILE A 62 5.07 -10.63 21.86
N ASP A 63 3.76 -10.73 22.07
CA ASP A 63 2.76 -10.36 21.06
C ASP A 63 2.47 -8.86 21.09
N ARG A 64 3.37 -8.06 20.51
CA ARG A 64 3.19 -6.61 20.38
C ARG A 64 3.65 -6.12 19.01
N PRO A 65 2.96 -5.12 18.41
CA PRO A 65 3.44 -4.48 17.20
C PRO A 65 4.85 -3.92 17.37
N CYS A 66 5.64 -3.97 16.30
CA CYS A 66 6.97 -3.37 16.25
C CYS A 66 6.90 -1.85 16.38
N LYS A 67 8.01 -1.22 16.76
CA LYS A 67 8.07 0.24 16.89
C LYS A 67 8.02 0.90 15.51
N GLN A 68 7.64 2.17 15.48
CA GLN A 68 7.72 2.95 14.24
C GLN A 68 9.13 2.90 13.64
N GLY A 69 9.21 2.66 12.33
CA GLY A 69 10.45 2.49 11.59
C GLY A 69 11.03 1.07 11.59
N GLU A 70 10.58 0.18 12.47
CA GLU A 70 10.92 -1.24 12.44
C GLU A 70 9.96 -1.97 11.49
N THR A 71 10.38 -2.15 10.24
CA THR A 71 9.54 -2.70 9.17
C THR A 71 9.86 -4.15 8.81
N PHE A 72 10.75 -4.81 9.55
CA PHE A 72 11.16 -6.19 9.29
C PHE A 72 11.23 -7.01 10.57
N CYS A 73 10.91 -8.30 10.45
CA CYS A 73 11.29 -9.32 11.40
C CYS A 73 12.67 -9.87 11.03
N HIS A 74 13.58 -9.89 12.00
CA HIS A 74 14.93 -10.44 11.86
C HIS A 74 15.07 -11.68 12.74
N THR A 75 15.64 -12.74 12.19
CA THR A 75 15.93 -14.00 12.88
C THR A 75 17.40 -14.34 12.76
N LEU A 76 18.05 -14.55 13.90
CA LEU A 76 19.37 -15.15 14.03
C LEU A 76 19.20 -16.55 14.61
N HIS A 77 19.76 -17.55 13.93
CA HIS A 77 19.79 -18.93 14.38
C HIS A 77 21.22 -19.44 14.33
N ILE A 78 21.73 -19.90 15.48
CA ILE A 78 23.03 -20.55 15.61
C ILE A 78 22.77 -22.01 15.90
N MET A 79 23.39 -22.89 15.11
CA MET A 79 23.33 -24.33 15.28
C MET A 79 24.72 -24.90 15.54
N ASP A 80 24.78 -26.03 16.23
CA ASP A 80 26.00 -26.81 16.35
C ASP A 80 26.32 -27.60 15.06
N SER A 81 27.41 -28.36 15.08
CA SER A 81 27.85 -29.16 13.93
C SER A 81 26.88 -30.30 13.56
N LYS A 82 25.93 -30.64 14.44
CA LYS A 82 24.90 -31.67 14.22
C LYS A 82 23.58 -31.06 13.72
N GLY A 83 23.49 -29.72 13.63
CA GLY A 83 22.27 -29.01 13.27
C GLY A 83 21.33 -28.75 14.45
N THR A 84 21.77 -29.00 15.68
CA THR A 84 21.00 -28.72 16.89
C THR A 84 21.02 -27.21 17.16
N SER A 85 19.86 -26.62 17.44
CA SER A 85 19.76 -25.22 17.84
C SER A 85 20.56 -24.96 19.12
N VAL A 86 21.48 -24.00 19.05
CA VAL A 86 22.25 -23.46 20.18
C VAL A 86 21.62 -22.15 20.64
N LEU A 87 21.24 -21.30 19.69
CA LEU A 87 20.70 -19.98 19.97
C LEU A 87 19.72 -19.54 18.89
N VAL A 88 18.56 -19.04 19.32
CA VAL A 88 17.56 -18.37 18.52
C VAL A 88 17.35 -16.98 19.11
N ASN A 89 17.49 -15.96 18.26
CA ASN A 89 17.21 -14.58 18.60
C ASN A 89 16.32 -13.98 17.51
N LYS A 90 15.16 -13.46 17.90
CA LYS A 90 14.19 -12.86 16.99
C LYS A 90 13.85 -11.46 17.46
N LYS A 91 13.83 -10.50 16.54
CA LYS A 91 13.53 -9.10 16.86
C LYS A 91 12.86 -8.38 15.69
N CYS A 92 12.14 -7.31 16.02
CA CYS A 92 11.82 -6.26 15.08
C CYS A 92 13.09 -5.50 14.69
N THR A 93 13.19 -5.07 13.44
CA THR A 93 14.31 -4.25 12.98
C THR A 93 13.95 -3.36 11.79
N THR A 94 14.85 -2.45 11.45
CA THR A 94 14.77 -1.55 10.28
C THR A 94 15.38 -2.19 9.04
N GLY A 95 15.04 -1.69 7.85
CA GLY A 95 15.67 -2.10 6.59
C GLY A 95 17.18 -1.81 6.49
N LYS A 96 17.77 -1.03 7.42
CA LYS A 96 19.23 -0.80 7.46
C LYS A 96 19.98 -1.99 8.05
N GLU A 97 19.40 -2.63 9.06
CA GLU A 97 19.96 -3.85 9.64
C GLU A 97 19.61 -5.09 8.81
N CYS A 98 18.44 -5.05 8.17
CA CYS A 98 17.90 -6.12 7.37
C CYS A 98 18.11 -5.82 5.87
N GLN A 99 19.28 -6.20 5.36
CA GLN A 99 19.66 -6.02 3.95
C GLN A 99 19.90 -7.38 3.29
N ARG A 100 19.69 -7.47 1.97
CA ARG A 100 19.88 -8.72 1.20
C ARG A 100 21.27 -9.33 1.35
N ASN A 101 22.31 -8.50 1.47
CA ASN A 101 23.70 -8.95 1.67
C ASN A 101 24.03 -9.39 3.11
N LYS A 102 23.13 -9.17 4.07
CA LYS A 102 23.29 -9.60 5.48
C LYS A 102 22.54 -10.88 5.81
N VAL A 103 21.69 -11.34 4.89
CA VAL A 103 20.95 -12.60 4.98
C VAL A 103 21.80 -13.72 4.40
N GLY A 104 21.71 -14.91 5.00
CA GLY A 104 22.43 -16.08 4.57
C GLY A 104 22.93 -16.91 5.75
N CYS A 105 23.73 -17.93 5.45
CA CYS A 105 24.38 -18.76 6.46
C CYS A 105 25.89 -18.70 6.30
N VAL A 106 26.60 -18.60 7.43
CA VAL A 106 28.05 -18.65 7.53
C VAL A 106 28.42 -19.69 8.58
N LYS A 107 29.43 -20.50 8.25
CA LYS A 107 30.04 -21.42 9.21
C LYS A 107 31.13 -20.67 9.98
N ILE A 108 31.05 -20.69 11.30
CA ILE A 108 32.03 -20.11 12.23
C ILE A 108 32.49 -21.26 13.12
N ASP A 109 33.74 -21.68 12.96
CA ASP A 109 34.31 -22.86 13.63
C ASP A 109 33.46 -24.14 13.41
N THR A 110 32.86 -24.66 14.48
CA THR A 110 31.98 -25.84 14.49
C THR A 110 30.50 -25.47 14.44
N GLN A 111 30.16 -24.18 14.43
CA GLN A 111 28.79 -23.68 14.45
C GLN A 111 28.37 -23.15 13.07
N MET A 112 27.07 -23.18 12.81
CA MET A 112 26.46 -22.56 11.64
C MET A 112 25.57 -21.43 12.10
N MET A 113 25.89 -20.21 11.67
CA MET A 113 25.12 -19.00 11.94
C MET A 113 24.30 -18.65 10.71
N CYS A 114 22.98 -18.60 10.85
CA CYS A 114 22.04 -18.26 9.80
C CYS A 114 21.21 -17.04 10.17
N ILE A 115 21.03 -16.13 9.21
CA ILE A 115 20.23 -14.91 9.34
C ILE A 115 19.14 -14.90 8.28
N SER A 116 17.89 -14.64 8.68
CA SER A 116 16.76 -14.42 7.77
C SER A 116 15.96 -13.18 8.16
N CYS A 117 15.26 -12.64 7.18
CA CYS A 117 14.60 -11.34 7.24
C CYS A 117 13.31 -11.37 6.44
N CYS A 118 12.20 -10.89 7.02
CA CYS A 118 10.91 -10.86 6.33
C CYS A 118 10.03 -9.69 6.81
N ASP A 119 9.11 -9.20 5.98
CA ASP A 119 8.33 -7.98 6.26
C ASP A 119 6.81 -8.19 6.41
N GLN A 120 6.38 -9.41 6.69
CA GLN A 120 4.98 -9.76 6.95
C GLN A 120 4.73 -10.08 8.43
N ASN A 121 3.49 -9.90 8.89
CA ASN A 121 3.10 -10.27 10.25
C ASN A 121 3.43 -11.73 10.55
N TYR A 122 4.14 -11.96 11.66
CA TYR A 122 4.55 -13.27 12.18
C TYR A 122 5.32 -14.15 11.18
N CYS A 123 5.93 -13.55 10.16
CA CYS A 123 6.62 -14.26 9.09
C CYS A 123 7.83 -15.07 9.56
N ASN A 124 8.40 -14.70 10.70
CA ASN A 124 9.55 -15.34 11.31
C ASN A 124 9.18 -16.48 12.27
N ILE A 125 8.07 -17.18 12.06
CA ILE A 125 7.67 -18.34 12.88
C ILE A 125 8.73 -19.46 12.84
N ASN A 126 9.36 -19.66 11.69
CA ASN A 126 10.41 -20.65 11.47
C ASN A 126 11.81 -20.01 11.55
N VAL A 127 12.81 -20.82 11.87
CA VAL A 127 14.22 -20.41 11.88
C VAL A 127 14.95 -20.92 10.63
N PRO A 128 15.92 -20.17 10.08
CA PRO A 128 16.72 -20.63 8.96
C PRO A 128 17.72 -21.70 9.41
N VAL A 129 17.86 -22.78 8.65
CA VAL A 129 18.74 -23.92 8.96
C VAL A 129 19.84 -24.14 7.91
N ASN A 130 19.73 -23.46 6.77
CA ASN A 130 20.66 -23.56 5.64
C ASN A 130 20.52 -22.32 4.74
N SER A 131 21.41 -22.18 3.77
CA SER A 131 21.41 -21.03 2.85
C SER A 131 20.12 -20.88 2.04
N SER A 132 19.37 -21.97 1.82
CA SER A 132 18.10 -21.93 1.09
C SER A 132 16.93 -21.41 1.93
N THR A 133 17.00 -21.59 3.26
CA THR A 133 15.96 -21.15 4.21
C THR A 133 16.30 -19.79 4.83
N ALA A 134 17.57 -19.38 4.80
CA ALA A 134 18.02 -18.04 5.11
C ALA A 134 17.64 -17.06 3.98
N ILE A 135 16.38 -16.62 3.97
CA ILE A 135 15.83 -15.76 2.91
C ILE A 135 15.61 -14.31 3.36
N PHE A 136 15.60 -13.42 2.38
CA PHE A 136 15.17 -12.03 2.51
C PHE A 136 13.83 -11.86 1.78
N ASP A 137 12.76 -11.63 2.53
CA ASP A 137 11.40 -11.48 2.01
C ASP A 137 10.90 -10.03 2.23
N ASP A 138 10.83 -9.26 1.14
CA ASP A 138 10.40 -7.86 1.12
C ASP A 138 9.03 -7.68 0.44
N ARG A 139 8.14 -8.67 0.57
CA ARG A 139 6.82 -8.67 -0.08
C ARG A 139 5.99 -7.42 0.21
N ILE A 140 5.85 -7.01 1.48
CA ILE A 140 5.06 -5.82 1.84
C ILE A 140 5.70 -4.56 1.27
N ASN A 141 7.02 -4.41 1.39
CA ASN A 141 7.74 -3.26 0.87
C ASN A 141 7.67 -3.17 -0.65
N LYS A 142 7.75 -4.32 -1.34
CA LYS A 142 7.59 -4.40 -2.80
C LYS A 142 6.19 -3.97 -3.22
N MET A 143 5.15 -4.45 -2.55
CA MET A 143 3.77 -4.03 -2.82
C MET A 143 3.58 -2.53 -2.58
N ARG A 144 4.13 -1.99 -1.48
CA ARG A 144 4.10 -0.54 -1.21
C ARG A 144 4.80 0.28 -2.29
N MET A 145 5.94 -0.17 -2.78
CA MET A 145 6.63 0.51 -3.88
C MET A 145 5.80 0.48 -5.17
N MET A 146 5.24 -0.68 -5.52
CA MET A 146 4.38 -0.83 -6.70
C MET A 146 3.13 0.06 -6.62
N ALA A 147 2.47 0.11 -5.46
CA ALA A 147 1.33 0.98 -5.23
C ALA A 147 1.72 2.46 -5.39
N LYS A 148 2.84 2.88 -4.79
CA LYS A 148 3.36 4.26 -4.93
C LYS A 148 3.65 4.62 -6.38
N THR A 149 4.22 3.70 -7.16
CA THR A 149 4.44 3.95 -8.59
C THR A 149 3.13 4.04 -9.37
N LEU A 150 2.16 3.16 -9.08
CA LEU A 150 0.85 3.16 -9.73
C LEU A 150 0.11 4.49 -9.50
N PHE A 151 0.08 4.97 -8.25
CA PHE A 151 -0.59 6.24 -7.93
C PHE A 151 0.09 7.44 -8.61
N ARG A 152 1.43 7.47 -8.66
CA ARG A 152 2.15 8.51 -9.40
C ARG A 152 1.86 8.51 -10.89
N GLU A 153 1.74 7.33 -11.50
CA GLU A 153 1.40 7.24 -12.92
C GLU A 153 -0.06 7.65 -13.19
N GLN A 154 -1.01 7.32 -12.30
CA GLN A 154 -2.38 7.81 -12.39
C GLN A 154 -2.46 9.34 -12.28
N GLU A 155 -1.71 9.95 -11.36
CA GLU A 155 -1.66 11.41 -11.20
C GLU A 155 -1.10 12.11 -12.45
N LYS A 156 -0.05 11.54 -13.06
CA LYS A 156 0.47 12.02 -14.35
C LYS A 156 -0.57 11.90 -15.46
N ALA A 157 -1.27 10.76 -15.55
CA ALA A 157 -2.30 10.57 -16.57
C ALA A 157 -3.44 11.59 -16.42
N LEU A 158 -3.91 11.81 -15.19
CA LEU A 158 -4.96 12.79 -14.88
C LEU A 158 -4.53 14.23 -15.18
N THR A 159 -3.29 14.59 -14.85
CA THR A 159 -2.77 15.93 -15.17
C THR A 159 -2.59 16.13 -16.68
N THR A 160 -2.20 15.09 -17.43
CA THR A 160 -2.12 15.18 -18.90
C THR A 160 -3.49 15.33 -19.56
N SER A 161 -4.53 14.63 -19.10
CA SER A 161 -5.88 14.78 -19.64
C SER A 161 -6.45 16.18 -19.37
N VAL A 162 -6.27 16.71 -18.16
CA VAL A 162 -6.68 18.08 -17.81
C VAL A 162 -5.94 19.12 -18.66
N LYS A 163 -4.64 18.97 -18.90
CA LYS A 163 -3.87 19.90 -19.75
C LYS A 163 -4.32 19.85 -21.22
N GLN A 164 -4.69 18.67 -21.73
CA GLN A 164 -5.25 18.53 -23.08
C GLN A 164 -6.60 19.21 -23.20
N GLU A 165 -7.50 19.05 -22.21
CA GLU A 165 -8.79 19.74 -22.18
C GLU A 165 -8.59 21.26 -22.18
N ILE A 166 -7.77 21.80 -21.29
CA ILE A 166 -7.48 23.25 -21.21
C ILE A 166 -6.91 23.78 -22.54
N ASN A 167 -5.96 23.06 -23.15
CA ASN A 167 -5.39 23.47 -24.44
C ASN A 167 -6.42 23.43 -25.58
N SER A 168 -7.33 22.45 -25.57
CA SER A 168 -8.40 22.35 -26.57
C SER A 168 -9.42 23.48 -26.43
N THR A 169 -9.80 23.81 -25.19
CA THR A 169 -10.73 24.90 -24.88
C THR A 169 -10.12 26.25 -25.23
N ALA A 170 -8.86 26.50 -24.85
CA ALA A 170 -8.14 27.73 -25.21
C ALA A 170 -8.04 27.91 -26.73
N ARG A 171 -7.75 26.83 -27.47
CA ARG A 171 -7.70 26.87 -28.93
C ARG A 171 -9.07 27.23 -29.54
N ASN A 172 -10.16 26.69 -29.01
CA ASN A 172 -11.52 27.00 -29.49
C ASN A 172 -11.90 28.47 -29.23
N TYR A 173 -11.55 29.03 -28.07
CA TYR A 173 -11.79 30.45 -27.79
C TYR A 173 -11.00 31.38 -28.72
N VAL A 174 -9.75 31.07 -29.02
CA VAL A 174 -8.93 31.85 -29.97
C VAL A 174 -9.52 31.79 -31.38
N PHE A 175 -9.93 30.61 -31.85
CA PHE A 175 -10.60 30.47 -33.14
C PHE A 175 -11.91 31.27 -33.22
N ALA A 176 -12.74 31.22 -32.17
CA ALA A 176 -13.98 32.00 -32.11
C ALA A 176 -13.70 33.50 -32.17
N TRP A 177 -12.70 33.99 -31.41
CA TRP A 177 -12.35 35.41 -31.39
C TRP A 177 -11.86 35.90 -32.77
N LEU A 178 -10.99 35.13 -33.43
CA LEU A 178 -10.56 35.43 -34.79
C LEU A 178 -11.75 35.49 -35.76
N PHE A 179 -12.70 34.55 -35.66
CA PHE A 179 -13.89 34.53 -36.51
C PHE A 179 -14.82 35.74 -36.31
N PHE A 180 -14.99 36.21 -35.06
CA PHE A 180 -15.79 37.39 -34.76
C PHE A 180 -15.13 38.68 -35.26
N THR A 181 -13.81 38.81 -35.10
CA THR A 181 -13.08 40.00 -35.59
C THR A 181 -13.13 40.10 -37.11
N THR A 182 -13.00 39.00 -37.85
CA THR A 182 -13.10 39.02 -39.32
C THR A 182 -14.53 39.29 -39.81
N LEU A 183 -15.56 38.76 -39.15
CA LEU A 183 -16.95 39.08 -39.48
C LEU A 183 -17.28 40.57 -39.25
N SER A 184 -16.79 41.13 -38.14
CA SER A 184 -17.00 42.55 -37.82
C SER A 184 -16.29 43.48 -38.82
N ALA A 185 -15.12 43.09 -39.34
CA ALA A 185 -14.42 43.85 -40.37
C ALA A 185 -15.16 43.83 -41.73
N PHE A 186 -15.86 42.74 -42.04
CA PHE A 186 -16.68 42.65 -43.26
C PHE A 186 -17.97 43.49 -43.18
N PHE A 187 -18.55 43.66 -41.99
CA PHE A 187 -19.77 44.45 -41.79
C PHE A 187 -19.54 45.96 -41.78
N VAL A 188 -18.29 46.43 -41.70
CA VAL A 188 -17.92 47.86 -41.75
C VAL A 188 -17.63 48.34 -43.18
N ILE A 189 -17.60 47.43 -44.16
CA ILE A 189 -17.27 47.73 -45.58
C ILE A 189 -18.52 47.71 -46.48
N LEU A 190 -19.71 47.39 -45.96
CA LEU A 190 -21.01 47.59 -46.62
C LEU A 190 -21.75 48.78 -46.01
#